data_AF-A0A954NR21-F1
#
_entry.id   AF-A0A954NR21-F1
#
_cell.length_a   1.000
_cell.length_b   1.000
_cell.length_c   1.000
_cell.angle_alpha   90.00
_cell.angle_beta   90.00
_cell.angle_gamma   90.00
#
_symmetry.space_group_name_H-M   'P 1'
#
loop_
_entity.id
_entity.type
_entity.pdbx_description
1 polymer ?
#
loop_
_entity_poly.entity_id
_entity_poly.type
_entity_poly.pdbx_seq_one_letter_code
_entity_poly.pdbx_strand_id
1 'polypeptide(L)'
;GFEESWQRGIYETVQASEEWYFSRLEGPVASWIDQKRLDEQRRLLPEPQYRRLWLNEWSSGSGDALQADDIEAAVVLPGPPGYEQGYSYFAGLDLGISRDRSALAIVGRHVGYSVRRENVVQPVTSRLDDVLVDLGLKAAPMIDTADEYDYIEGTHRLRLAQIQSWKPPKGGKIDLQAVEDAVLDAHARFGLRCVLFDPHECEAMAQRLSRRGLRMIPFTASQSALTEMAATLLQAFNDGQVELFRHELLLAQLRQLRIIERTSGGFRLQSPRNSDGHGDLATAYAQAIVAAKRYGAATPILSRELLHAGIEEATNPRAAYDAQPSHDFLSWYGDTI
;
A
#
# COMPACT_ATOMS: atom_id res chain seq x y z
N GLY A 1 5.07 19.52 23.04
CA GLY A 1 5.50 18.47 24.00
C GLY A 1 4.32 17.59 24.37
N PHE A 2 4.49 16.61 25.27
CA PHE A 2 3.39 15.79 25.79
C PHE A 2 3.06 16.11 27.24
N GLU A 3 1.78 16.24 27.59
CA GLU A 3 1.36 16.63 28.94
C GLU A 3 1.81 15.64 30.02
N GLU A 4 1.86 14.35 29.71
CA GLU A 4 2.22 13.28 30.64
C GLU A 4 3.74 13.05 30.72
N SER A 5 4.53 13.81 29.94
CA SER A 5 5.98 13.68 29.98
C SER A 5 6.58 14.39 31.20
N TRP A 6 7.69 13.86 31.73
CA TRP A 6 8.48 14.56 32.78
C TRP A 6 8.92 15.97 32.35
N GLN A 7 9.06 16.20 31.02
CA GLN A 7 9.40 17.50 30.45
C GLN A 7 8.30 18.54 30.71
N ARG A 8 7.03 18.11 30.82
CA ARG A 8 5.92 19.00 31.18
C ARG A 8 6.10 19.53 32.60
N GLY A 9 6.47 18.68 33.54
CA GLY A 9 6.77 19.09 34.92
C GLY A 9 7.90 20.11 35.00
N ILE A 10 8.98 19.91 34.22
CA ILE A 10 10.06 20.90 34.12
C ILE A 10 9.58 22.19 33.48
N TYR A 11 8.83 22.10 32.38
CA TYR A 11 8.27 23.25 31.69
C TYR A 11 7.47 24.14 32.65
N GLU A 12 6.55 23.55 33.42
CA GLU A 12 5.72 24.27 34.39
C GLU A 12 6.56 24.85 35.54
N THR A 13 7.55 24.10 36.03
CA THR A 13 8.45 24.56 37.09
C THR A 13 9.29 25.76 36.64
N VAL A 14 9.89 25.70 35.46
CA VAL A 14 10.72 26.78 34.90
C VAL A 14 9.85 27.98 34.53
N GLN A 15 8.66 27.75 33.97
CA GLN A 15 7.73 28.83 33.63
C GLN A 15 7.27 29.61 34.87
N ALA A 16 7.11 28.95 36.02
CA ALA A 16 6.70 29.59 37.28
C ALA A 16 7.87 30.20 38.08
N SER A 17 9.12 29.96 37.68
CA SER A 17 10.29 30.38 38.43
C SER A 17 10.71 31.80 38.08
N GLU A 18 10.92 32.64 39.09
CA GLU A 18 11.46 34.01 38.92
C GLU A 18 12.96 34.01 38.55
N GLU A 19 13.69 32.93 38.84
CA GLU A 19 15.12 32.81 38.51
C GLU A 19 15.39 32.49 37.03
N TRP A 20 14.36 32.16 36.25
CA TRP A 20 14.51 31.71 34.87
C TRP A 20 13.82 32.66 33.90
N TYR A 21 14.48 32.94 32.77
CA TYR A 21 13.84 33.61 31.65
C TYR A 21 13.16 32.57 30.75
N PHE A 22 11.83 32.60 30.72
CA PHE A 22 11.02 31.69 29.92
C PHE A 22 10.48 32.40 28.68
N SER A 23 10.72 31.83 27.49
CA SER A 23 10.21 32.36 26.22
C SER A 23 9.64 31.22 25.37
N ARG A 24 8.47 31.46 24.75
CA ARG A 24 7.84 30.55 23.80
C ARG A 24 7.27 31.32 22.63
N LEU A 25 7.16 30.63 21.49
CA LEU A 25 6.50 31.15 20.30
C LEU A 25 5.10 30.56 20.20
N GLU A 26 4.10 31.36 19.83
CA GLU A 26 2.70 30.93 19.61
C GLU A 26 2.51 30.40 18.18
N GLY A 27 3.41 29.51 17.74
CA GLY A 27 3.40 28.93 16.40
C GLY A 27 4.55 29.36 15.49
N PRO A 28 4.42 29.19 14.16
CA PRO A 28 5.51 29.38 13.21
C PRO A 28 5.75 30.88 12.96
N VAL A 29 6.92 31.38 13.36
CA VAL A 29 7.35 32.77 13.13
C VAL A 29 8.51 32.89 12.15
N ALA A 30 9.07 31.76 11.73
CA ALA A 30 10.23 31.73 10.86
C ALA A 30 9.85 32.13 9.43
N SER A 31 10.57 33.10 8.85
CA SER A 31 10.26 33.71 7.55
C SER A 31 10.34 32.75 6.36
N TRP A 32 10.95 31.57 6.52
CA TRP A 32 11.06 30.54 5.50
C TRP A 32 9.94 29.47 5.57
N ILE A 33 9.00 29.59 6.51
CA ILE A 33 7.81 28.74 6.60
C ILE A 33 6.64 29.53 6.00
N ASP A 34 6.24 29.19 4.77
CA ASP A 34 5.12 29.85 4.10
C ASP A 34 3.77 29.22 4.47
N GLN A 35 2.69 29.97 4.22
CA GLN A 35 1.33 29.52 4.50
C GLN A 35 0.96 28.25 3.71
N LYS A 36 1.45 28.13 2.47
CA LYS A 36 1.17 26.97 1.62
C LYS A 36 1.68 25.67 2.25
N ARG A 37 2.89 25.69 2.83
CA ARG A 37 3.47 24.57 3.55
C ARG A 37 2.70 24.28 4.84
N LEU A 38 2.26 25.29 5.58
CA LEU A 38 1.42 25.09 6.77
C LEU A 38 0.09 24.42 6.41
N ASP A 39 -0.56 24.88 5.34
CA ASP A 39 -1.82 24.32 4.86
C ASP A 39 -1.65 22.88 4.36
N GLU A 40 -0.54 22.58 3.68
CA GLU A 40 -0.19 21.22 3.29
C GLU A 40 -0.03 20.35 4.55
N GLN A 41 0.78 20.77 5.52
CA GLN A 41 1.04 19.99 6.73
C GLN A 41 -0.21 19.79 7.58
N ARG A 42 -1.12 20.77 7.63
CA ARG A 42 -2.41 20.66 8.31
C ARG A 42 -3.34 19.63 7.67
N ARG A 43 -3.24 19.42 6.35
CA ARG A 43 -3.97 18.34 5.66
C ARG A 43 -3.34 16.97 5.90
N LEU A 44 -2.01 16.92 6.02
CA LEU A 44 -1.26 15.67 6.17
C LEU A 44 -1.34 15.09 7.58
N LEU A 45 -1.33 15.96 8.59
CA LEU A 45 -1.22 15.58 10.00
C LEU A 45 -2.60 15.63 10.66
N PRO A 46 -2.94 14.69 11.56
CA PRO A 46 -4.14 14.85 12.35
C PRO A 46 -4.01 16.10 13.26
N GLU A 47 -5.15 16.70 13.62
CA GLU A 47 -5.19 18.06 14.20
C GLU A 47 -4.35 18.17 15.50
N PRO A 48 -4.41 17.24 16.48
CA PRO A 48 -3.54 17.31 17.67
C PRO A 48 -2.04 17.35 17.34
N GLN A 49 -1.63 16.66 16.27
CA GLN A 49 -0.25 16.59 15.80
C GLN A 49 0.14 17.90 15.10
N TYR A 50 -0.75 18.45 14.25
CA TYR A 50 -0.53 19.75 13.64
C TYR A 50 -0.36 20.84 14.71
N ARG A 51 -1.25 20.88 15.71
CA ARG A 51 -1.17 21.82 16.82
C ARG A 51 0.12 21.68 17.63
N ARG A 52 0.54 20.44 17.89
CA ARG A 52 1.78 20.17 18.63
C ARG A 52 3.04 20.55 17.85
N LEU A 53 3.12 20.19 16.56
CA LEU A 53 4.31 20.36 15.70
C LEU A 53 4.43 21.78 15.16
N TRP A 54 3.31 22.41 14.81
CA TRP A 54 3.30 23.71 14.15
C TRP A 54 2.82 24.86 15.05
N LEU A 55 1.93 24.60 16.01
CA LEU A 55 1.38 25.65 16.90
C LEU A 55 2.01 25.68 18.30
N ASN A 56 3.03 24.84 18.54
CA ASN A 56 3.73 24.70 19.83
C ASN A 56 2.82 24.35 21.02
N GLU A 57 1.72 23.64 20.75
CA GLU A 57 0.80 23.21 21.80
C GLU A 57 1.24 21.90 22.44
N TRP A 58 0.90 21.71 23.72
CA TRP A 58 1.11 20.44 24.39
C TRP A 58 -0.05 19.49 24.05
N SER A 59 0.26 18.22 23.79
CA SER A 59 -0.73 17.18 23.48
C SER A 59 -0.81 16.16 24.61
N SER A 60 -1.97 15.58 24.86
CA SER A 60 -2.08 14.37 25.66
C SER A 60 -1.46 13.17 24.92
N GLY A 61 -0.94 12.21 25.67
CA GLY A 61 0.07 11.23 25.28
C GLY A 61 -0.46 9.81 25.41
N SER A 62 -1.16 9.38 24.36
CA SER A 62 -1.08 8.01 23.84
C SER A 62 -0.39 8.08 22.46
N GLY A 63 -0.07 6.97 21.78
CA GLY A 63 0.72 7.01 20.53
C GLY A 63 0.18 8.08 19.58
N ASP A 64 1.00 9.08 19.28
CA ASP A 64 0.55 10.33 18.66
C ASP A 64 0.62 10.30 17.15
N ALA A 65 0.83 9.13 16.53
CA ALA A 65 0.74 9.01 15.09
C ALA A 65 -0.72 8.91 14.63
N LEU A 66 -1.48 7.97 15.18
CA LEU A 66 -2.82 7.60 14.70
C LEU A 66 -3.83 7.65 15.85
N GLN A 67 -5.02 8.20 15.61
CA GLN A 67 -6.08 8.20 16.62
C GLN A 67 -6.64 6.78 16.80
N ALA A 68 -7.01 6.44 18.04
CA ALA A 68 -7.60 5.14 18.33
C ALA A 68 -8.91 4.90 17.56
N ASP A 69 -9.72 5.94 17.41
CA ASP A 69 -11.00 5.87 16.69
C ASP A 69 -10.81 5.64 15.19
N ASP A 70 -9.80 6.27 14.56
CA ASP A 70 -9.46 6.04 13.15
C ASP A 70 -8.97 4.60 12.92
N ILE A 71 -8.19 4.06 13.86
CA ILE A 71 -7.74 2.66 13.82
C ILE A 71 -8.93 1.72 13.92
N GLU A 72 -9.84 1.93 14.87
CA GLU A 72 -11.03 1.08 15.03
C GLU A 72 -11.99 1.20 13.85
N ALA A 73 -12.21 2.41 13.33
CA ALA A 73 -13.04 2.64 12.14
C ALA A 73 -12.51 1.92 10.90
N ALA A 74 -11.19 1.72 10.82
CA ALA A 74 -10.57 0.95 9.74
C ALA A 74 -10.79 -0.58 9.87
N VAL A 75 -11.19 -1.12 11.04
CA VAL A 75 -11.42 -2.56 11.24
C VAL A 75 -12.79 -2.99 10.73
N VAL A 76 -12.89 -3.12 9.40
CA VAL A 76 -14.14 -3.44 8.69
C VAL A 76 -14.19 -4.86 8.11
N LEU A 77 -13.05 -5.55 8.04
CA LEU A 77 -12.98 -6.88 7.43
C LEU A 77 -13.23 -7.97 8.49
N PRO A 78 -14.04 -9.00 8.19
CA PRO A 78 -14.32 -10.10 9.12
C PRO A 78 -13.10 -11.01 9.36
N GLY A 79 -12.11 -10.97 8.47
CA GLY A 79 -10.89 -11.77 8.51
C GLY A 79 -9.97 -11.46 7.34
N PRO A 80 -8.84 -12.16 7.21
CA PRO A 80 -7.93 -12.00 6.08
C PRO A 80 -8.63 -12.33 4.76
N PRO A 81 -8.78 -11.38 3.82
CA PRO A 81 -9.42 -11.64 2.55
C PRO A 81 -8.51 -12.45 1.61
N GLY A 82 -9.13 -13.13 0.64
CA GLY A 82 -8.42 -13.73 -0.48
C GLY A 82 -8.03 -12.71 -1.56
N TYR A 83 -7.58 -13.22 -2.70
CA TYR A 83 -7.45 -12.41 -3.91
C TYR A 83 -8.84 -11.93 -4.35
N GLU A 84 -8.93 -10.66 -4.76
CA GLU A 84 -10.14 -10.03 -5.28
C GLU A 84 -9.83 -9.27 -6.57
N GLN A 85 -10.73 -9.38 -7.54
CA GLN A 85 -10.62 -8.63 -8.79
C GLN A 85 -10.62 -7.12 -8.50
N GLY A 86 -9.90 -6.36 -9.32
CA GLY A 86 -9.76 -4.92 -9.14
C GLY A 86 -8.72 -4.52 -8.10
N TYR A 87 -8.14 -5.45 -7.34
CA TYR A 87 -7.04 -5.17 -6.42
C TYR A 87 -5.68 -5.52 -7.04
N SER A 88 -4.74 -4.59 -6.92
CA SER A 88 -3.30 -4.85 -7.07
C SER A 88 -2.67 -5.05 -5.70
N TYR A 89 -1.84 -6.07 -5.53
CA TYR A 89 -1.26 -6.40 -4.23
C TYR A 89 0.22 -6.06 -4.13
N PHE A 90 0.61 -5.52 -2.97
CA PHE A 90 1.94 -5.06 -2.65
C PHE A 90 2.35 -5.59 -1.28
N ALA A 91 3.64 -5.76 -1.05
CA ALA A 91 4.14 -6.24 0.23
C ALA A 91 5.17 -5.29 0.85
N GLY A 92 5.21 -5.31 2.18
CA GLY A 92 6.29 -4.76 2.98
C GLY A 92 6.89 -5.86 3.85
N LEU A 93 8.22 -5.91 3.92
CA LEU A 93 8.98 -6.94 4.62
C LEU A 93 10.00 -6.28 5.54
N ASP A 94 9.78 -6.43 6.85
CA ASP A 94 10.71 -6.01 7.89
C ASP A 94 11.38 -7.25 8.49
N LEU A 95 12.70 -7.38 8.32
CA LEU A 95 13.41 -8.62 8.63
C LEU A 95 14.28 -8.49 9.90
N GLY A 96 13.77 -9.01 11.02
CA GLY A 96 14.58 -9.32 12.21
C GLY A 96 15.25 -10.69 12.14
N ILE A 97 16.37 -10.88 12.86
CA ILE A 97 17.05 -12.20 12.94
C ILE A 97 17.04 -12.77 14.36
N SER A 98 17.49 -12.00 15.35
CA SER A 98 17.82 -12.52 16.70
C SER A 98 17.22 -11.76 17.88
N ARG A 99 16.73 -10.53 17.66
CA ARG A 99 16.20 -9.67 18.73
C ARG A 99 14.77 -9.24 18.42
N ASP A 100 14.61 -8.62 17.25
CA ASP A 100 13.32 -8.12 16.77
C ASP A 100 12.60 -9.19 15.92
N ARG A 101 11.29 -9.03 15.70
CA ARG A 101 10.53 -9.97 14.87
C ARG A 101 10.87 -9.75 13.39
N SER A 102 10.67 -10.78 12.57
CA SER A 102 10.40 -10.53 11.15
C SER A 102 8.90 -10.31 10.98
N ALA A 103 8.49 -9.46 10.04
CA ALA A 103 7.10 -9.22 9.71
C ALA A 103 6.91 -9.06 8.19
N LEU A 104 5.82 -9.64 7.69
CA LEU A 104 5.37 -9.53 6.32
C LEU A 104 3.94 -9.00 6.31
N ALA A 105 3.71 -7.90 5.60
CA ALA A 105 2.39 -7.32 5.39
C ALA A 105 2.06 -7.29 3.90
N ILE A 106 0.85 -7.73 3.53
CA ILE A 106 0.33 -7.67 2.16
C ILE A 106 -0.85 -6.70 2.13
N VAL A 107 -0.76 -5.67 1.29
CA VAL A 107 -1.79 -4.66 1.10
C VAL A 107 -2.26 -4.67 -0.34
N GLY A 108 -3.57 -4.81 -0.54
CA GLY A 108 -4.23 -4.61 -1.82
C GLY A 108 -4.64 -3.14 -1.99
N ARG A 109 -4.41 -2.56 -3.16
CA ARG A 109 -4.99 -1.28 -3.57
C ARG A 109 -6.04 -1.53 -4.64
N HIS A 110 -7.25 -1.01 -4.45
CA HIS A 110 -8.30 -1.09 -5.47
C HIS A 110 -7.97 -0.14 -6.63
N VAL A 111 -7.60 -0.71 -7.77
CA VAL A 111 -7.18 0.00 -8.99
C VAL A 111 -8.26 0.01 -10.07
N GLY A 112 -9.39 -0.67 -9.85
CA GLY A 112 -10.45 -0.82 -10.85
C GLY A 112 -10.21 -2.01 -11.77
N TYR A 113 -11.21 -2.31 -12.59
CA TYR A 113 -11.18 -3.44 -13.52
C TYR A 113 -12.21 -3.27 -14.63
N SER A 114 -11.99 -3.94 -15.75
CA SER A 114 -12.96 -3.98 -16.85
C SER A 114 -13.84 -5.22 -16.73
N VAL A 115 -15.14 -5.05 -16.92
CA VAL A 115 -16.12 -6.13 -17.03
C VAL A 115 -16.54 -6.24 -18.48
N ARG A 116 -16.51 -7.45 -19.05
CA ARG A 116 -17.01 -7.69 -20.40
C ARG A 116 -18.52 -7.44 -20.41
N ARG A 117 -18.98 -6.58 -21.31
CA ARG A 117 -20.38 -6.42 -21.62
C ARG A 117 -20.76 -7.50 -22.63
N GLU A 118 -21.70 -8.36 -22.26
CA GLU A 118 -22.33 -9.26 -23.24
C GLU A 118 -23.18 -8.43 -24.19
N ASN A 119 -22.58 -7.97 -25.29
CA ASN A 119 -23.33 -7.48 -26.43
C ASN A 119 -23.66 -8.66 -27.34
N VAL A 120 -24.81 -9.29 -27.12
CA VAL A 120 -25.43 -10.10 -28.18
C VAL A 120 -26.05 -9.13 -29.17
N VAL A 121 -25.25 -8.66 -30.13
CA VAL A 121 -25.79 -7.98 -31.31
C VAL A 121 -26.53 -9.04 -32.12
N GLN A 122 -27.86 -9.12 -31.93
CA GLN A 122 -28.71 -9.91 -32.82
C GLN A 122 -28.57 -9.28 -34.22
N PRO A 123 -28.09 -10.02 -35.23
CA PRO A 123 -28.04 -9.49 -36.58
C PRO A 123 -29.45 -9.13 -37.01
N VAL A 124 -29.66 -7.90 -37.48
CA VAL A 124 -30.95 -7.49 -38.05
C VAL A 124 -31.12 -8.22 -39.37
N THR A 125 -31.85 -9.33 -39.36
CA THR A 125 -32.21 -10.10 -40.55
C THR A 125 -33.61 -9.74 -41.02
N SER A 126 -33.84 -9.75 -42.34
CA SER A 126 -35.20 -9.72 -42.86
C SER A 126 -35.82 -11.12 -42.81
N ARG A 127 -37.15 -11.24 -42.81
CA ARG A 127 -37.83 -12.54 -42.91
C ARG A 127 -37.38 -13.38 -44.12
N LEU A 128 -36.96 -12.73 -45.21
CA LEU A 128 -36.42 -13.43 -46.37
C LEU A 128 -35.02 -13.96 -46.10
N ASP A 129 -34.19 -13.25 -45.34
CA ASP A 129 -32.85 -13.72 -44.97
C ASP A 129 -32.93 -14.95 -44.08
N ASP A 130 -33.84 -14.98 -43.10
CA ASP A 130 -34.03 -16.13 -42.21
C ASP A 130 -34.41 -17.39 -43.00
N VAL A 131 -35.37 -17.26 -43.93
CA VAL A 131 -35.79 -18.37 -44.81
C VAL A 131 -34.66 -18.83 -45.72
N LEU A 132 -33.84 -17.90 -46.25
CA LEU A 132 -32.71 -18.26 -47.09
C LEU A 132 -31.59 -18.96 -46.31
N VAL A 133 -31.39 -18.61 -45.04
CA VAL A 133 -30.45 -19.29 -44.14
C VAL A 133 -30.95 -20.70 -43.79
N ASP A 134 -32.23 -20.85 -43.43
CA ASP A 134 -32.83 -22.16 -43.11
C ASP A 134 -32.80 -23.15 -44.28
N LEU A 135 -32.91 -22.64 -45.51
CA LEU A 135 -32.81 -23.43 -46.74
C LEU A 135 -31.36 -23.71 -47.17
N GLY A 136 -30.36 -23.22 -46.43
CA GLY A 136 -28.94 -23.35 -46.78
C GLY A 136 -28.52 -22.57 -48.02
N LEU A 137 -29.34 -21.61 -48.46
CA LEU A 137 -29.13 -20.77 -49.65
C LEU A 137 -28.36 -19.49 -49.33
N LYS A 138 -28.23 -19.15 -48.04
CA LYS A 138 -27.45 -18.03 -47.52
C LYS A 138 -26.71 -18.48 -46.27
N ALA A 139 -25.45 -18.06 -46.11
CA ALA A 139 -24.73 -18.27 -44.86
C ALA A 139 -25.40 -17.47 -43.73
N ALA A 140 -25.46 -18.07 -42.54
CA ALA A 140 -25.88 -17.35 -41.35
C ALA A 140 -24.99 -16.11 -41.17
N PRO A 141 -25.56 -14.95 -40.80
CA PRO A 141 -24.76 -13.77 -40.52
C PRO A 141 -23.72 -14.09 -39.44
N MET A 142 -22.46 -13.75 -39.69
CA MET A 142 -21.41 -13.77 -38.68
C MET A 142 -21.81 -12.78 -37.58
N ILE A 143 -21.98 -13.26 -36.35
CA ILE A 143 -22.17 -12.40 -35.19
C ILE A 143 -20.80 -11.80 -34.88
N ASP A 144 -20.62 -10.52 -35.18
CA ASP A 144 -19.44 -9.77 -34.74
C ASP A 144 -19.57 -9.54 -33.23
N THR A 145 -18.97 -10.45 -32.45
CA THR A 145 -18.85 -10.28 -31.00
C THR A 145 -17.63 -9.40 -30.73
N ALA A 146 -17.67 -8.15 -31.16
CA ALA A 146 -16.69 -7.17 -30.69
C ALA A 146 -16.87 -7.05 -29.18
N ASP A 147 -15.87 -7.49 -28.42
CA ASP A 147 -15.92 -7.46 -26.97
C ASP A 147 -15.95 -6.00 -26.49
N GLU A 148 -17.12 -5.56 -26.04
CA GLU A 148 -17.26 -4.30 -25.32
C GLU A 148 -16.94 -4.51 -23.84
N TYR A 149 -16.29 -3.53 -23.22
CA TYR A 149 -15.89 -3.57 -21.83
C TYR A 149 -16.39 -2.32 -21.09
N ASP A 150 -17.08 -2.52 -19.98
CA ASP A 150 -17.40 -1.46 -19.03
C ASP A 150 -16.25 -1.36 -18.01
N TYR A 151 -15.62 -0.18 -17.91
CA TYR A 151 -14.56 0.05 -16.94
C TYR A 151 -15.13 0.50 -15.58
N ILE A 152 -14.80 -0.24 -14.53
CA ILE A 152 -15.11 0.10 -13.14
C ILE A 152 -13.89 0.83 -12.56
N GLU A 153 -14.11 2.08 -12.15
CA GLU A 153 -13.06 2.91 -11.56
C GLU A 153 -12.59 2.38 -10.20
N GLY A 154 -11.28 2.47 -9.97
CA GLY A 154 -10.68 2.08 -8.70
C GLY A 154 -10.98 3.07 -7.58
N THR A 155 -11.64 2.60 -6.53
CA THR A 155 -11.89 3.38 -5.29
C THR A 155 -10.64 3.77 -4.51
N HIS A 156 -9.46 3.28 -4.89
CA HIS A 156 -8.18 3.50 -4.21
C HIS A 156 -8.09 3.02 -2.75
N ARG A 157 -9.09 2.26 -2.26
CA ARG A 157 -9.08 1.65 -0.93
C ARG A 157 -7.86 0.74 -0.75
N LEU A 158 -7.28 0.79 0.44
CA LEU A 158 -6.11 0.05 0.85
C LEU A 158 -6.51 -1.04 1.85
N ARG A 159 -6.50 -2.28 1.39
CA ARG A 159 -6.99 -3.43 2.14
C ARG A 159 -5.83 -4.28 2.66
N LEU A 160 -5.78 -4.52 3.97
CA LEU A 160 -4.84 -5.49 4.54
C LEU A 160 -5.30 -6.91 4.16
N ALA A 161 -4.57 -7.55 3.24
CA ALA A 161 -4.88 -8.88 2.75
C ALA A 161 -4.29 -9.99 3.65
N GLN A 162 -3.08 -9.77 4.14
CA GLN A 162 -2.38 -10.71 5.02
C GLN A 162 -1.38 -9.95 5.90
N ILE A 163 -1.23 -10.39 7.14
CA ILE A 163 -0.17 -9.96 8.05
C ILE A 163 0.39 -11.20 8.75
N GLN A 164 1.69 -11.32 8.83
CA GLN A 164 2.36 -12.43 9.52
C GLN A 164 3.63 -11.92 10.21
N SER A 165 3.97 -12.52 11.35
CA SER A 165 5.21 -12.21 12.04
C SER A 165 5.86 -13.47 12.64
N TRP A 166 7.18 -13.44 12.74
CA TRP A 166 8.00 -14.50 13.30
C TRP A 166 8.80 -13.94 14.47
N LYS A 167 8.65 -14.53 15.65
CA LYS A 167 9.40 -14.14 16.84
C LYS A 167 10.66 -15.01 16.96
N PRO A 168 11.84 -14.45 17.25
CA PRO A 168 13.01 -15.27 17.48
C PRO A 168 12.79 -16.18 18.71
N PRO A 169 13.13 -17.49 18.63
CA PRO A 169 13.07 -18.36 19.79
C PRO A 169 14.08 -17.90 20.85
N LYS A 170 13.85 -18.25 22.12
CA LYS A 170 14.75 -17.85 23.21
C LYS A 170 16.18 -18.34 22.93
N GLY A 171 17.11 -17.40 22.76
CA GLY A 171 18.52 -17.69 22.47
C GLY A 171 18.80 -18.22 21.05
N GLY A 172 17.81 -18.21 20.15
CA GLY A 172 17.96 -18.65 18.78
C GLY A 172 17.68 -17.56 17.75
N LYS A 173 17.63 -17.95 16.48
CA LYS A 173 17.39 -17.06 15.34
C LYS A 173 16.10 -17.44 14.63
N ILE A 174 15.49 -16.48 13.96
CA ILE A 174 14.35 -16.73 13.08
C ILE A 174 14.80 -17.61 11.92
N ASP A 175 13.95 -18.57 11.56
CA ASP A 175 14.11 -19.35 10.34
C ASP A 175 13.78 -18.47 9.13
N LEU A 176 14.84 -17.97 8.48
CA LEU A 176 14.71 -17.12 7.30
C LEU A 176 14.13 -17.87 6.08
N GLN A 177 14.23 -19.21 6.05
CA GLN A 177 13.60 -19.99 5.00
C GLN A 177 12.08 -19.93 5.12
N ALA A 178 11.56 -20.05 6.36
CA ALA A 178 10.12 -19.92 6.61
C ALA A 178 9.57 -18.53 6.22
N VAL A 179 10.37 -17.47 6.37
CA VAL A 179 9.99 -16.12 5.90
C VAL A 179 10.01 -16.04 4.37
N GLU A 180 11.04 -16.57 3.72
CA GLU A 180 11.14 -16.61 2.25
C GLU A 180 9.98 -17.39 1.63
N ASP A 181 9.64 -18.55 2.20
CA ASP A 181 8.54 -19.40 1.75
C ASP A 181 7.19 -18.69 1.88
N ALA A 182 6.98 -17.92 2.97
CA ALA A 182 5.77 -17.13 3.14
C ALA A 182 5.64 -15.98 2.14
N VAL A 183 6.75 -15.36 1.73
CA VAL A 183 6.75 -14.33 0.67
C VAL A 183 6.38 -14.98 -0.68
N LEU A 184 6.91 -16.17 -0.97
CA LEU A 184 6.59 -16.91 -2.20
C LEU A 184 5.13 -17.39 -2.22
N ASP A 185 4.60 -17.89 -1.10
CA ASP A 185 3.18 -18.24 -0.97
C ASP A 185 2.28 -17.01 -1.22
N ALA A 186 2.61 -15.88 -0.59
CA ALA A 186 1.88 -14.64 -0.80
C ALA A 186 1.94 -14.18 -2.27
N HIS A 187 3.10 -14.30 -2.94
CA HIS A 187 3.21 -13.99 -4.35
C HIS A 187 2.38 -14.92 -5.24
N ALA A 188 2.35 -16.22 -4.96
CA ALA A 188 1.53 -17.17 -5.70
C ALA A 188 0.02 -16.90 -5.54
N ARG A 189 -0.40 -16.48 -4.34
CA ARG A 189 -1.82 -16.22 -4.03
C ARG A 189 -2.32 -14.86 -4.52
N PHE A 190 -1.50 -13.83 -4.41
CA PHE A 190 -1.92 -12.44 -4.66
C PHE A 190 -1.29 -11.79 -5.89
N GLY A 191 -0.30 -12.42 -6.53
CA GLY A 191 0.39 -11.84 -7.69
C GLY A 191 1.09 -10.52 -7.34
N LEU A 192 1.89 -10.51 -6.28
CA LEU A 192 2.51 -9.28 -5.74
C LEU A 192 3.25 -8.49 -6.82
N ARG A 193 2.89 -7.21 -6.97
CA ARG A 193 3.50 -6.26 -7.91
C ARG A 193 4.94 -5.90 -7.53
N CYS A 194 5.20 -5.78 -6.23
CA CYS A 194 6.52 -5.64 -5.63
C CYS A 194 6.49 -5.89 -4.12
N VAL A 195 7.68 -6.07 -3.55
CA VAL A 195 7.93 -6.16 -2.11
C VAL A 195 8.92 -5.06 -1.74
N LEU A 196 8.52 -4.14 -0.86
CA LEU A 196 9.42 -3.17 -0.23
C LEU A 196 10.07 -3.80 1.00
N PHE A 197 11.37 -3.57 1.20
CA PHE A 197 12.10 -4.16 2.32
C PHE A 197 13.25 -3.27 2.81
N ASP A 198 13.63 -3.37 4.09
CA ASP A 198 14.86 -2.74 4.59
C ASP A 198 16.10 -3.58 4.20
N PRO A 199 17.13 -2.99 3.55
CA PRO A 199 18.31 -3.74 3.09
C PRO A 199 19.17 -4.37 4.18
N HIS A 200 19.21 -3.82 5.41
CA HIS A 200 20.23 -4.11 6.42
C HIS A 200 20.38 -5.61 6.74
N GLU A 201 19.29 -6.37 6.74
CA GLU A 201 19.29 -7.81 7.02
C GLU A 201 18.68 -8.65 5.87
N CYS A 202 18.03 -8.01 4.89
CA CYS A 202 17.20 -8.69 3.89
C CYS A 202 17.86 -8.82 2.50
N GLU A 203 19.01 -8.19 2.25
CA GLU A 203 19.66 -8.14 0.92
C GLU A 203 19.82 -9.53 0.27
N ALA A 204 20.34 -10.51 1.01
CA ALA A 204 20.56 -11.86 0.49
C ALA A 204 19.24 -12.60 0.17
N MET A 205 18.19 -12.39 0.96
CA MET A 205 16.85 -12.95 0.69
C MET A 205 16.23 -12.27 -0.53
N ALA A 206 16.36 -10.95 -0.64
CA ALA A 206 15.87 -10.19 -1.78
C ALA A 206 16.50 -10.67 -3.09
N GLN A 207 17.82 -10.91 -3.11
CA GLN A 207 18.49 -11.47 -4.30
C GLN A 207 18.01 -12.87 -4.68
N ARG A 208 17.62 -13.71 -3.71
CA ARG A 208 17.02 -15.04 -3.99
C ARG A 208 15.61 -14.91 -4.54
N LEU A 209 14.77 -14.07 -3.93
CA LEU A 209 13.39 -13.83 -4.36
C LEU A 209 13.33 -13.17 -5.75
N SER A 210 14.21 -12.22 -6.03
CA SER A 210 14.32 -11.59 -7.36
C SER A 210 14.68 -12.58 -8.47
N ARG A 211 15.55 -13.55 -8.19
CA ARG A 211 15.85 -14.64 -9.14
C ARG A 211 14.65 -15.54 -9.43
N ARG A 212 13.64 -15.56 -8.55
CA ARG A 212 12.37 -16.26 -8.76
C ARG A 212 11.27 -15.38 -9.38
N GLY A 213 11.62 -14.19 -9.88
CA GLY A 213 10.71 -13.30 -10.59
C GLY A 213 9.97 -12.29 -9.71
N LEU A 214 10.18 -12.27 -8.39
CA LEU A 214 9.56 -11.29 -7.51
C LEU A 214 10.31 -9.95 -7.57
N ARG A 215 9.58 -8.86 -7.80
CA ARG A 215 10.18 -7.52 -7.80
C ARG A 215 10.46 -7.05 -6.37
N MET A 216 11.67 -7.29 -5.88
CA MET A 216 12.14 -6.79 -4.59
C MET A 216 12.70 -5.37 -4.74
N ILE A 217 12.23 -4.42 -3.92
CA ILE A 217 12.64 -3.02 -3.98
C ILE A 217 13.19 -2.57 -2.61
N PRO A 218 14.47 -2.16 -2.53
CA PRO A 218 15.05 -1.70 -1.28
C PRO A 218 14.41 -0.36 -0.84
N PHE A 219 14.00 -0.28 0.41
CA PHE A 219 13.56 0.92 1.08
C PHE A 219 14.69 1.47 1.96
N THR A 220 15.57 2.27 1.37
CA THR A 220 16.66 2.90 2.11
C THR A 220 16.10 4.03 2.99
N ALA A 221 16.30 3.92 4.31
CA ALA A 221 15.75 4.83 5.33
C ALA A 221 16.39 6.24 5.35
N SER A 222 16.30 6.97 4.24
CA SER A 222 16.66 8.39 4.18
C SER A 222 15.65 9.26 4.92
N GLN A 223 16.03 10.49 5.26
CA GLN A 223 15.13 11.45 5.94
C GLN A 223 13.85 11.72 5.13
N SER A 224 13.97 11.88 3.80
CA SER A 224 12.82 12.07 2.91
C SER A 224 11.95 10.82 2.82
N ALA A 225 12.54 9.63 2.70
CA ALA A 225 11.80 8.37 2.63
C ALA A 225 11.03 8.08 3.92
N LEU A 226 11.62 8.34 5.09
CA LEU A 226 10.96 8.17 6.37
C LEU A 226 9.81 9.19 6.58
N THR A 227 9.98 10.42 6.08
CA THR A 227 8.91 11.43 6.09
C THR A 227 7.77 11.03 5.17
N GLU A 228 8.08 10.54 3.97
CA GLU A 228 7.07 10.03 3.02
C GLU A 228 6.30 8.85 3.60
N MET A 229 6.98 7.90 4.23
CA MET A 229 6.34 6.74 4.87
C MET A 229 5.40 7.18 5.98
N ALA A 230 5.83 8.11 6.83
CA ALA A 230 5.00 8.69 7.87
C ALA A 230 3.77 9.39 7.27
N ALA A 231 3.97 10.36 6.37
CA ALA A 231 2.88 11.10 5.74
C ALA A 231 1.89 10.17 5.02
N THR A 232 2.39 9.18 4.28
CA THR A 232 1.57 8.25 3.51
C THR A 232 0.69 7.37 4.40
N LEU A 233 1.23 6.86 5.52
CA LEU A 233 0.45 6.09 6.47
C LEU A 233 -0.64 6.98 7.12
N LEU A 234 -0.27 8.16 7.59
CA LEU A 234 -1.19 9.08 8.27
C LEU A 234 -2.34 9.51 7.36
N GLN A 235 -2.03 9.90 6.12
CA GLN A 235 -3.03 10.26 5.11
C GLN A 235 -4.01 9.12 4.86
N ALA A 236 -3.52 7.88 4.71
CA ALA A 236 -4.39 6.75 4.40
C ALA A 236 -5.44 6.51 5.50
N PHE A 237 -5.08 6.67 6.78
CA PHE A 237 -6.02 6.60 7.89
C PHE A 237 -6.95 7.81 7.95
N ASN A 238 -6.40 9.02 7.85
CA ASN A 238 -7.18 10.27 7.89
C ASN A 238 -8.23 10.34 6.77
N ASP A 239 -7.90 9.84 5.58
CA ASP A 239 -8.78 9.83 4.41
C ASP A 239 -9.79 8.66 4.43
N GLY A 240 -9.77 7.80 5.46
CA GLY A 240 -10.66 6.64 5.58
C GLY A 240 -10.45 5.59 4.48
N GLN A 241 -9.24 5.52 3.91
CA GLN A 241 -8.92 4.61 2.80
C GLN A 241 -8.55 3.20 3.28
N VAL A 242 -8.25 3.04 4.56
CA VAL A 242 -7.72 1.79 5.12
C VAL A 242 -8.84 0.82 5.50
N GLU A 243 -8.68 -0.44 5.10
CA GLU A 243 -9.51 -1.58 5.52
C GLU A 243 -8.63 -2.65 6.19
N LEU A 244 -8.89 -2.91 7.47
CA LEU A 244 -8.19 -3.90 8.29
C LEU A 244 -9.13 -5.03 8.69
N PHE A 245 -8.57 -6.21 8.87
CA PHE A 245 -9.14 -7.23 9.75
C PHE A 245 -8.51 -7.12 11.15
N ARG A 246 -9.22 -7.62 12.16
CA ARG A 246 -8.73 -7.54 13.55
C ARG A 246 -7.50 -8.43 13.74
N HIS A 247 -6.35 -7.79 13.97
CA HIS A 247 -5.10 -8.45 14.33
C HIS A 247 -4.47 -7.73 15.53
N GLU A 248 -4.64 -8.30 16.72
CA GLU A 248 -4.36 -7.64 18.01
C GLU A 248 -2.96 -7.03 18.11
N LEU A 249 -1.93 -7.74 17.64
CA LEU A 249 -0.56 -7.23 17.70
C LEU A 249 -0.31 -6.07 16.74
N LEU A 250 -0.97 -6.06 15.57
CA LEU A 250 -0.83 -4.97 14.62
C LEU A 250 -1.55 -3.74 15.18
N LEU A 251 -2.79 -3.90 15.66
CA LEU A 251 -3.58 -2.82 16.25
C LEU A 251 -2.86 -2.23 17.47
N ALA A 252 -2.29 -3.06 18.34
CA ALA A 252 -1.48 -2.60 19.47
C ALA A 252 -0.26 -1.77 19.02
N GLN A 253 0.45 -2.21 17.97
CA GLN A 253 1.59 -1.47 17.44
C GLN A 253 1.17 -0.15 16.79
N LEU A 254 0.08 -0.13 16.01
CA LEU A 254 -0.47 1.09 15.40
C LEU A 254 -0.87 2.12 16.46
N ARG A 255 -1.53 1.71 17.55
CA ARG A 255 -1.90 2.59 18.68
C ARG A 255 -0.71 3.13 19.46
N GLN A 256 0.45 2.47 19.37
CA GLN A 256 1.67 2.89 20.05
C GLN A 256 2.58 3.74 19.16
N LEU A 257 2.33 3.80 17.85
CA LEU A 257 3.15 4.57 16.91
C LEU A 257 3.22 6.04 17.31
N ARG A 258 4.42 6.58 17.20
CA ARG A 258 4.71 7.98 17.50
C ARG A 258 5.29 8.72 16.31
N ILE A 259 5.10 10.02 16.27
CA ILE A 259 5.79 10.91 15.31
C ILE A 259 6.91 11.65 16.03
N ILE A 260 8.14 11.49 15.54
CA ILE A 260 9.28 12.26 16.00
C ILE A 260 9.81 13.17 14.89
N GLU A 261 10.02 14.43 15.24
CA GLU A 261 10.75 15.41 14.44
C GLU A 261 12.26 15.16 14.49
N ARG A 262 12.93 15.39 13.36
CA ARG A 262 14.39 15.43 13.34
C ARG A 262 14.89 16.86 13.40
N THR A 263 16.01 17.05 14.07
CA THR A 263 16.71 18.35 14.18
C THR A 263 17.06 18.95 12.80
N SER A 264 17.23 18.10 11.78
CA SER A 264 17.47 18.48 10.39
C SER A 264 16.19 18.78 9.58
N GLY A 265 15.03 18.88 10.23
CA GLY A 265 13.71 19.06 9.60
C GLY A 265 12.96 17.75 9.32
N GLY A 266 11.67 17.81 9.02
CA GLY A 266 10.84 16.64 8.72
C GLY A 266 10.55 15.74 9.93
N PHE A 267 9.80 14.67 9.70
CA PHE A 267 9.30 13.79 10.75
C PHE A 267 9.35 12.33 10.33
N ARG A 268 9.28 11.41 11.29
CA ARG A 268 9.25 9.97 11.01
C ARG A 268 8.36 9.26 12.01
N LEU A 269 7.92 8.06 11.62
CA LEU A 269 7.35 7.11 12.55
C LEU A 269 8.43 6.58 13.51
N GLN A 270 8.06 6.42 14.77
CA GLN A 270 8.79 5.64 15.75
C GLN A 270 7.83 4.74 16.52
N SER A 271 8.16 3.47 16.54
CA SER A 271 7.56 2.49 17.44
C SER A 271 8.32 2.50 18.77
N PRO A 272 7.66 2.71 19.92
CA PRO A 272 8.28 2.52 21.22
C PRO A 272 8.78 1.09 21.37
N ARG A 273 9.98 0.91 21.94
CA ARG A 273 10.52 -0.42 22.20
C ARG A 273 9.90 -0.99 23.47
N ASN A 274 9.27 -2.15 23.37
CA ASN A 274 8.63 -2.85 24.50
C ASN A 274 9.08 -4.31 24.54
N SER A 275 8.55 -5.10 25.47
CA SER A 275 8.87 -6.54 25.61
C SER A 275 8.47 -7.40 24.40
N ASP A 276 7.64 -6.87 23.51
CA ASP A 276 7.11 -7.58 22.34
C ASP A 276 7.80 -7.22 21.02
N GLY A 277 8.64 -6.19 21.00
CA GLY A 277 9.49 -5.82 19.86
C GLY A 277 9.59 -4.31 19.62
N HIS A 278 9.96 -3.95 18.39
CA HIS A 278 10.13 -2.56 17.93
C HIS A 278 9.08 -2.18 16.85
N GLY A 279 7.85 -2.69 16.99
CA GLY A 279 6.76 -2.34 16.06
C GLY A 279 6.90 -2.91 14.65
N ASP A 280 7.52 -4.08 14.52
CA ASP A 280 7.93 -4.66 13.23
C ASP A 280 6.75 -4.89 12.27
N LEU A 281 5.56 -5.24 12.78
CA LEU A 281 4.36 -5.40 11.93
C LEU A 281 3.85 -4.05 11.41
N ALA A 282 3.89 -3.00 12.23
CA ALA A 282 3.53 -1.65 11.80
C ALA A 282 4.51 -1.11 10.76
N THR A 283 5.81 -1.40 10.89
CA THR A 283 6.82 -1.06 9.87
C THR A 283 6.56 -1.77 8.55
N ALA A 284 6.38 -3.09 8.58
CA ALA A 284 6.07 -3.88 7.39
C ALA A 284 4.76 -3.38 6.72
N TYR A 285 3.74 -3.07 7.51
CA TYR A 285 2.48 -2.52 7.01
C TYR A 285 2.64 -1.14 6.36
N ALA A 286 3.38 -0.23 6.99
CA ALA A 286 3.65 1.09 6.44
C ALA A 286 4.45 1.01 5.12
N GLN A 287 5.43 0.11 5.02
CA GLN A 287 6.17 -0.16 3.78
C GLN A 287 5.24 -0.69 2.67
N ALA A 288 4.31 -1.58 2.99
CA ALA A 288 3.33 -2.10 2.03
C ALA A 288 2.40 -1.00 1.49
N ILE A 289 1.95 -0.08 2.34
CA ILE A 289 1.16 1.09 1.92
C ILE A 289 1.99 2.01 1.01
N VAL A 290 3.24 2.28 1.35
CA VAL A 290 4.15 3.08 0.50
C VAL A 290 4.34 2.40 -0.86
N ALA A 291 4.50 1.07 -0.88
CA ALA A 291 4.60 0.30 -2.11
C ALA A 291 3.34 0.46 -2.97
N ALA A 292 2.15 0.35 -2.36
CA ALA A 292 0.87 0.54 -3.03
C ALA A 292 0.68 1.97 -3.58
N LYS A 293 1.17 2.99 -2.86
CA LYS A 293 1.14 4.39 -3.33
C LYS A 293 2.10 4.61 -4.51
N ARG A 294 3.35 4.17 -4.39
CA ARG A 294 4.42 4.38 -5.39
C ARG A 294 4.23 3.56 -6.68
N TYR A 295 3.73 2.33 -6.55
CA TYR A 295 3.70 1.35 -7.64
C TYR A 295 2.29 0.89 -8.01
N GLY A 296 1.25 1.49 -7.43
CA GLY A 296 -0.15 1.19 -7.72
C GLY A 296 -0.80 2.09 -8.77
N ALA A 297 -0.02 2.80 -9.58
CA ALA A 297 -0.58 3.53 -10.71
C ALA A 297 -1.24 2.56 -11.70
N ALA A 298 -2.38 2.99 -12.24
CA ALA A 298 -3.31 2.20 -13.03
C ALA A 298 -2.71 1.74 -14.36
N THR A 299 -2.03 0.59 -14.36
CA THR A 299 -2.15 -0.28 -15.53
C THR A 299 -3.46 -1.03 -15.35
N PRO A 300 -4.44 -0.92 -16.28
CA PRO A 300 -5.64 -1.73 -16.21
C PRO A 300 -5.22 -3.20 -16.11
N ILE A 301 -5.60 -3.86 -15.02
CA ILE A 301 -5.40 -5.31 -14.93
C ILE A 301 -6.40 -5.92 -15.90
N LEU A 302 -5.93 -6.40 -17.05
CA LEU A 302 -6.70 -7.33 -17.87
C LEU A 302 -7.06 -8.53 -16.98
N SER A 303 -8.32 -8.96 -17.02
CA SER A 303 -8.79 -10.08 -16.18
C SER A 303 -7.87 -11.29 -16.33
N ARG A 304 -7.78 -12.14 -15.29
CA ARG A 304 -6.95 -13.36 -15.34
C ARG A 304 -7.33 -14.26 -16.53
N GLU A 305 -8.59 -14.23 -16.95
CA GLU A 305 -9.10 -14.88 -18.15
C GLU A 305 -8.48 -14.30 -19.43
N LEU A 306 -8.36 -12.98 -19.56
CA LEU A 306 -7.69 -12.32 -20.68
C LEU A 306 -6.18 -12.58 -20.72
N LEU A 307 -5.53 -12.68 -19.55
CA LEU A 307 -4.12 -13.07 -19.46
C LEU A 307 -3.90 -14.53 -19.90
N HIS A 308 -4.83 -15.44 -19.64
CA HIS A 308 -4.72 -16.83 -20.12
C HIS A 308 -5.06 -16.94 -21.62
N ALA A 309 -6.09 -16.23 -22.09
CA ALA A 309 -6.49 -16.22 -23.49
C ALA A 309 -5.39 -15.64 -24.41
N GLY A 310 -4.74 -14.55 -24.00
CA GLY A 310 -3.62 -13.97 -24.77
C GLY A 310 -2.36 -14.85 -24.79
N ILE A 311 -2.15 -15.70 -23.77
CA ILE A 311 -1.06 -16.69 -23.74
C ILE A 311 -1.38 -17.91 -24.61
N GLU A 312 -2.65 -18.35 -24.66
CA GLU A 312 -3.08 -19.43 -25.55
C GLU A 312 -3.05 -19.03 -27.03
N GLU A 313 -3.45 -17.80 -27.38
CA GLU A 313 -3.30 -17.27 -28.74
C GLU A 313 -1.84 -17.15 -29.18
N ALA A 314 -0.95 -16.68 -28.28
CA ALA A 314 0.48 -16.57 -28.57
C ALA A 314 1.21 -17.92 -28.65
N THR A 315 0.60 -19.01 -28.19
CA THR A 315 1.18 -20.37 -28.21
C THR A 315 0.56 -21.29 -29.26
N ASN A 316 -0.45 -20.84 -30.01
CA ASN A 316 -1.05 -21.60 -31.10
C ASN A 316 -0.20 -21.52 -32.40
N PRO A 317 0.48 -22.60 -32.83
CA PRO A 317 1.40 -22.56 -33.97
C PRO A 317 0.72 -22.29 -35.32
N ARG A 318 -0.62 -22.37 -35.39
CA ARG A 318 -1.39 -22.15 -36.62
C ARG A 318 -1.76 -20.68 -36.89
N ALA A 319 -1.64 -19.79 -35.90
CA ALA A 319 -1.93 -18.36 -36.09
C ALA A 319 -0.72 -17.56 -36.64
N ALA A 320 0.49 -18.14 -36.58
CA ALA A 320 1.74 -17.46 -36.92
C ALA A 320 2.03 -17.35 -38.44
N TYR A 321 1.12 -17.78 -39.33
CA TYR A 321 1.41 -17.83 -40.78
C TYR A 321 0.55 -16.91 -41.67
N ASP A 322 -0.57 -16.35 -41.20
CA ASP A 322 -1.49 -15.58 -42.07
C ASP A 322 -1.90 -14.18 -41.55
N ALA A 323 -1.30 -13.67 -40.48
CA ALA A 323 -1.57 -12.30 -40.03
C ALA A 323 -0.49 -11.32 -40.56
N GLN A 324 -0.78 -10.63 -41.67
CA GLN A 324 -0.13 -9.34 -41.93
C GLN A 324 -0.52 -8.38 -40.80
N PRO A 325 0.44 -7.68 -40.16
CA PRO A 325 0.13 -6.86 -38.99
C PRO A 325 -0.66 -5.61 -39.40
N SER A 326 -1.89 -5.47 -38.90
CA SER A 326 -2.56 -4.18 -38.81
C SER A 326 -1.85 -3.32 -37.77
N HIS A 327 -1.67 -2.05 -38.11
CA HIS A 327 -0.61 -1.17 -37.63
C HIS A 327 -0.79 -0.57 -36.21
N ASP A 328 -1.53 -1.21 -35.29
CA ASP A 328 -2.00 -0.54 -34.06
C ASP A 328 -1.71 -1.25 -32.71
N PHE A 329 -0.87 -2.30 -32.66
CA PHE A 329 -0.61 -3.03 -31.39
C PHE A 329 0.76 -2.76 -30.73
N LEU A 330 1.55 -1.80 -31.23
CA LEU A 330 2.93 -1.54 -30.75
C LEU A 330 3.22 -0.06 -30.46
N SER A 331 2.34 0.65 -29.74
CA SER A 331 2.63 2.02 -29.25
C SER A 331 2.68 2.18 -27.73
N TRP A 332 2.55 1.10 -26.95
CA TRP A 332 2.48 1.16 -25.48
C TRP A 332 3.66 0.54 -24.72
N TYR A 333 4.79 0.32 -25.41
CA TYR A 333 6.09 0.02 -24.79
C TYR A 333 7.14 0.97 -25.36
N GLY A 334 7.14 2.20 -24.85
CA GLY A 334 8.13 3.21 -25.21
C GLY A 334 8.29 4.23 -24.09
N ASP A 335 9.46 4.18 -23.48
CA ASP A 335 10.13 5.26 -22.75
C ASP A 335 9.50 5.80 -21.45
N THR A 336 10.02 5.32 -20.33
CA THR A 336 10.52 6.26 -19.30
C THR A 336 11.71 5.64 -18.55
N ILE A 337 12.86 6.27 -18.77
CA ILE A 337 14.09 6.17 -17.98
C ILE A 337 13.85 6.72 -16.58
#